data_AF-A0A9Q4GUV7-F1
#
_entry.id   AF-A0A9Q4GUV7-F1
#
_cell.length_a   1.000
_cell.length_b   1.000
_cell.length_c   1.000
_cell.angle_alpha   90.00
_cell.angle_beta   90.00
_cell.angle_gamma   90.00
#
_symmetry.space_group_name_H-M   'P 1'
#
loop_
_entity.id
_entity.type
_entity.pdbx_description
1 polymer ?
#
loop_
_entity_poly.entity_id
_entity_poly.type
_entity_poly.pdbx_seq_one_letter_code
_entity_poly.pdbx_strand_id
1 'polypeptide(L)'
;MNRSRILVISALLSMLSVSACGEYRPEQNEKMLMDENSQVLPVTVAQPPVTINMPRRIQNPPPAHAIIEGHTLHFYSNVAWYGHQVEIFYVPRHDLFYHSGHYQLNGTKNVQKVAQGTIQPNGTWSVRWNYKSFPLSDKEPLFFIIRTNEGQFGLVRTYAQQ
;
A
#
# COMPACT_ATOMS: atom_id res chain seq x y z
N MET A 1 39.80 -12.42 60.93
CA MET A 1 40.92 -12.53 59.97
C MET A 1 41.11 -14.00 59.61
N ASN A 2 41.43 -14.28 58.33
CA ASN A 2 41.60 -15.59 57.63
C ASN A 2 40.31 -16.41 57.42
N ARG A 3 39.67 -16.43 56.23
CA ARG A 3 40.02 -16.91 54.87
C ARG A 3 40.23 -18.43 54.76
N SER A 4 39.27 -19.10 54.08
CA SER A 4 39.43 -20.16 53.04
C SER A 4 38.04 -20.82 52.84
N ARG A 5 37.21 -20.42 51.86
CA ARG A 5 37.14 -20.86 50.45
C ARG A 5 37.20 -22.38 50.24
N ILE A 6 36.03 -23.00 50.04
CA ILE A 6 35.88 -24.17 49.17
C ILE A 6 34.75 -23.87 48.19
N LEU A 7 35.10 -24.00 46.91
CA LEU A 7 34.30 -23.84 45.71
C LEU A 7 33.58 -25.17 45.44
N VAL A 8 32.28 -25.15 45.18
CA VAL A 8 31.61 -26.24 44.46
C VAL A 8 30.77 -25.64 43.35
N ILE A 9 31.14 -26.03 42.13
CA ILE A 9 30.53 -25.76 40.84
C ILE A 9 29.32 -26.67 40.67
N SER A 10 28.21 -26.18 40.12
CA SER A 10 27.19 -26.87 39.29
C SER A 10 25.88 -26.07 39.38
N ALA A 11 25.06 -25.86 38.35
CA ALA A 11 25.15 -26.04 36.91
C ALA A 11 24.06 -25.10 36.34
N LEU A 12 24.29 -24.58 35.13
CA LEU A 12 23.28 -23.80 34.40
C LEU A 12 21.96 -24.60 34.27
N LEU A 13 20.84 -23.99 34.65
CA LEU A 13 19.52 -24.40 34.19
C LEU A 13 18.98 -23.33 33.24
N SER A 14 19.14 -23.58 31.96
CA SER A 14 18.44 -22.87 30.88
C SER A 14 17.11 -23.57 30.59
N MET A 15 15.99 -22.89 30.82
CA MET A 15 14.72 -23.15 30.14
C MET A 15 14.03 -21.82 29.77
N LEU A 16 14.26 -21.42 28.51
CA LEU A 16 13.28 -20.90 27.54
C LEU A 16 11.96 -21.73 27.65
N SER A 17 10.71 -21.31 27.43
CA SER A 17 10.09 -20.18 26.75
C SER A 17 8.55 -20.33 26.85
N VAL A 18 7.79 -19.22 26.85
CA VAL A 18 6.36 -19.01 26.46
C VAL A 18 5.28 -19.97 27.00
N SER A 19 4.23 -19.48 27.66
CA SER A 19 3.14 -18.82 26.92
C SER A 19 2.51 -17.70 27.74
N ALA A 20 2.86 -16.45 27.42
CA ALA A 20 1.87 -15.40 27.52
C ALA A 20 0.83 -15.72 26.44
N CYS A 21 -0.29 -16.35 26.83
CA CYS A 21 -1.51 -16.31 26.05
C CYS A 21 -1.97 -14.85 26.00
N GLY A 22 -1.38 -14.07 25.10
CA GLY A 22 -2.01 -12.88 24.58
C GLY A 22 -3.28 -13.36 23.89
N GLU A 23 -4.40 -13.19 24.58
CA GLU A 23 -5.74 -13.49 24.10
C GLU A 23 -5.90 -12.81 22.73
N TYR A 24 -5.90 -13.63 21.67
CA TYR A 24 -6.20 -13.16 20.33
C TYR A 24 -7.67 -12.74 20.34
N ARG A 25 -7.91 -11.44 20.49
CA ARG A 25 -9.23 -10.83 20.34
C ARG A 25 -9.41 -10.47 18.86
N PRO A 26 -10.19 -11.23 18.08
CA PRO A 26 -10.48 -10.91 16.68
C PRO A 26 -11.27 -9.60 16.50
N GLU A 27 -11.66 -8.96 17.60
CA GLU A 27 -12.42 -7.71 17.65
C GLU A 27 -11.56 -6.45 17.46
N GLN A 28 -10.22 -6.58 17.41
CA GLN A 28 -9.32 -5.51 17.00
C GLN A 28 -9.11 -5.41 15.47
N ASN A 29 -9.95 -6.08 14.68
CA ASN A 29 -10.36 -5.52 13.40
C ASN A 29 -11.20 -4.27 13.72
N GLU A 30 -10.52 -3.20 14.19
CA GLU A 30 -11.03 -1.86 14.02
C GLU A 30 -11.23 -1.70 12.51
N LYS A 31 -12.45 -2.01 12.06
CA LYS A 31 -13.14 -1.07 11.19
C LYS A 31 -13.01 0.27 11.90
N MET A 32 -11.89 0.96 11.64
CA MET A 32 -11.85 2.40 11.70
C MET A 32 -13.01 2.80 10.81
N LEU A 33 -14.14 3.12 11.46
CA LEU A 33 -15.27 3.83 10.90
C LEU A 33 -14.76 5.22 10.52
N MET A 34 -13.88 5.27 9.53
CA MET A 34 -13.78 6.43 8.66
C MET A 34 -15.07 6.38 7.85
N ASP A 35 -15.91 7.39 8.02
CA ASP A 35 -17.09 7.64 7.20
C ASP A 35 -16.75 7.26 5.74
N GLU A 36 -17.52 6.37 5.12
CA GLU A 36 -17.27 5.93 3.75
C GLU A 36 -17.18 7.12 2.78
N ASN A 37 -17.79 8.25 3.15
CA ASN A 37 -17.71 9.52 2.42
C ASN A 37 -16.40 10.31 2.62
N SER A 38 -15.63 10.04 3.68
CA SER A 38 -14.38 10.76 3.98
C SER A 38 -13.19 10.29 3.14
N GLN A 39 -13.35 9.22 2.35
CA GLN A 39 -12.30 8.66 1.49
C GLN A 39 -12.58 8.87 0.00
N VAL A 40 -13.65 9.60 -0.35
CA VAL A 40 -13.90 10.03 -1.73
C VAL A 40 -13.11 11.31 -1.97
N LEU A 41 -12.18 11.27 -2.92
CA LEU A 41 -11.44 12.45 -3.33
C LEU A 41 -12.39 13.46 -4.02
N PRO A 42 -12.27 14.76 -3.75
CA PRO A 42 -13.13 15.75 -4.39
C PRO A 42 -12.88 15.80 -5.90
N VAL A 43 -13.92 16.14 -6.67
CA VAL A 43 -13.85 16.23 -8.14
C VAL A 43 -12.83 17.25 -8.66
N THR A 44 -12.35 18.14 -7.77
CA THR A 44 -11.31 19.12 -8.04
C THR A 44 -9.90 18.52 -8.11
N VAL A 45 -9.72 17.28 -7.63
CA VAL A 45 -8.44 16.56 -7.62
C VAL A 45 -8.50 15.16 -8.26
N ALA A 46 -9.68 14.56 -8.40
CA ALA A 46 -9.86 13.26 -9.04
C ALA A 46 -11.16 13.21 -9.85
N GLN A 47 -11.29 12.25 -10.76
CA GLN A 47 -12.57 11.98 -11.40
C GLN A 47 -13.58 11.37 -10.40
N PRO A 48 -14.89 11.38 -10.73
CA PRO A 48 -15.88 10.67 -9.94
C PRO A 48 -15.51 9.19 -9.73
N PRO A 49 -15.99 8.55 -8.64
CA PRO A 49 -15.81 7.12 -8.43
C PRO A 49 -16.29 6.28 -9.61
N VAL A 50 -15.49 5.28 -9.97
CA VAL A 50 -15.79 4.33 -11.03
C VAL A 50 -15.51 2.91 -10.57
N THR A 51 -16.25 1.97 -11.12
CA THR A 51 -15.92 0.55 -11.00
C THR A 51 -15.01 0.14 -12.14
N ILE A 52 -13.84 -0.41 -11.83
CA ILE A 52 -12.96 -1.02 -12.84
C ILE A 52 -13.03 -2.55 -12.77
N ASN A 53 -13.13 -3.20 -13.93
CA ASN A 53 -13.09 -4.66 -13.99
C ASN A 53 -11.63 -5.13 -13.92
N MET A 54 -11.25 -5.67 -12.76
CA MET A 54 -9.89 -6.17 -12.52
C MET A 54 -9.91 -7.70 -12.48
N PRO A 55 -8.91 -8.39 -13.07
CA PRO A 55 -8.81 -9.82 -12.93
C PRO A 55 -8.65 -10.23 -11.46
N ARG A 56 -9.24 -11.37 -11.07
CA ARG A 56 -9.14 -11.90 -9.70
C ARG A 56 -7.69 -12.11 -9.23
N ARG A 57 -6.76 -12.30 -10.16
CA ARG A 57 -5.33 -12.37 -9.91
C ARG A 57 -4.61 -11.53 -10.94
N ILE A 58 -3.80 -10.58 -10.47
CA ILE A 58 -2.80 -9.90 -11.29
C ILE A 58 -1.56 -10.80 -11.30
N GLN A 59 -1.25 -11.41 -12.44
CA GLN A 59 -0.04 -12.22 -12.56
C GLN A 59 1.14 -11.32 -12.97
N ASN A 60 2.20 -11.33 -12.14
CA ASN A 60 3.49 -10.70 -12.38
C ASN A 60 3.39 -9.28 -12.97
N PRO A 61 2.72 -8.34 -12.29
CA PRO A 61 2.70 -6.96 -12.76
C PRO A 61 4.14 -6.42 -12.81
N PRO A 62 4.54 -5.74 -13.88
CA PRO A 62 5.82 -5.06 -13.90
C PRO A 62 5.88 -4.05 -12.74
N PRO A 63 7.05 -3.89 -12.09
CA PRO A 63 7.18 -2.97 -10.96
C PRO A 63 6.76 -1.54 -11.32
N ALA A 64 6.21 -0.83 -10.34
CA ALA A 64 5.94 0.59 -10.42
C ALA A 64 6.11 1.25 -9.06
N HIS A 65 6.34 2.56 -9.08
CA HIS A 65 6.67 3.36 -7.90
C HIS A 65 5.73 4.56 -7.80
N ALA A 66 5.47 5.00 -6.56
CA ALA A 66 4.73 6.20 -6.25
C ALA A 66 5.50 6.98 -5.17
N ILE A 67 5.94 8.18 -5.52
CA ILE A 67 6.72 9.07 -4.64
C ILE A 67 5.95 10.37 -4.44
N ILE A 68 5.85 10.81 -3.18
CA ILE A 68 5.29 12.11 -2.84
C ILE A 68 6.41 13.16 -2.93
N GLU A 69 6.17 14.21 -3.70
CA GLU A 69 7.05 15.36 -3.92
C GLU A 69 6.27 16.65 -3.66
N GLY A 70 6.30 17.16 -2.43
CA GLY A 70 5.54 18.34 -2.03
C GLY A 70 4.03 18.11 -2.15
N HIS A 71 3.38 18.75 -3.13
CA HIS A 71 1.94 18.60 -3.44
C HIS A 71 1.70 17.78 -4.72
N THR A 72 2.68 16.99 -5.13
CA THR A 72 2.63 16.16 -6.32
C THR A 72 2.94 14.70 -5.98
N LEU A 73 2.19 13.78 -6.58
CA LEU A 73 2.53 12.37 -6.60
C LEU A 73 3.15 12.03 -7.96
N HIS A 74 4.38 11.51 -7.93
CA HIS A 74 5.07 11.02 -9.11
C HIS A 74 4.96 9.49 -9.18
N PHE A 75 4.29 9.02 -10.21
CA PHE A 75 4.16 7.61 -10.56
C PHE A 75 5.09 7.27 -11.70
N TYR A 76 5.84 6.18 -11.62
CA TYR A 76 6.69 5.77 -12.73
C TYR A 76 7.01 4.27 -12.72
N SER A 77 7.41 3.78 -13.89
CA SER A 77 8.06 2.48 -14.07
C SER A 77 9.24 2.62 -15.01
N ASN A 78 10.38 2.07 -14.60
CA ASN A 78 11.56 1.86 -15.44
C ASN A 78 11.60 0.45 -16.05
N VAL A 79 10.60 -0.39 -15.77
CA VAL A 79 10.39 -1.71 -16.37
C VAL A 79 9.30 -1.61 -17.44
N ALA A 80 9.37 -2.47 -18.46
CA ALA A 80 8.44 -2.46 -19.58
C ALA A 80 7.02 -2.87 -19.17
N TRP A 81 6.04 -2.02 -19.50
CA TRP A 81 4.60 -2.30 -19.47
C TRP A 81 4.06 -2.45 -20.89
N TYR A 82 2.99 -3.22 -21.05
CA TYR A 82 2.30 -3.41 -22.34
C TYR A 82 1.27 -2.33 -22.60
N GLY A 83 1.25 -1.82 -23.82
CA GLY A 83 0.29 -0.85 -24.32
C GLY A 83 0.89 0.50 -24.65
N HIS A 84 0.03 1.50 -24.76
CA HIS A 84 0.36 2.87 -25.17
C HIS A 84 -0.04 3.90 -24.13
N GLN A 85 -0.94 3.54 -23.22
CA GLN A 85 -1.44 4.44 -22.19
C GLN A 85 -1.50 3.74 -20.85
N VAL A 86 -1.26 4.54 -19.82
CA VAL A 86 -1.40 4.17 -18.41
C VAL A 86 -2.39 5.11 -17.73
N GLU A 87 -3.30 4.55 -16.96
CA GLU A 87 -4.24 5.25 -16.10
C GLU A 87 -3.95 4.91 -14.64
N ILE A 88 -4.02 5.93 -13.77
CA ILE A 88 -3.78 5.81 -12.34
C ILE A 88 -5.08 6.08 -11.58
N PHE A 89 -5.45 5.14 -10.72
CA PHE A 89 -6.67 5.20 -9.92
C PHE A 89 -6.32 5.17 -8.44
N TYR A 90 -6.80 6.16 -7.67
CA TYR A 90 -6.78 6.11 -6.22
C TYR A 90 -7.72 5.01 -5.70
N VAL A 91 -7.27 4.26 -4.70
CA VAL A 91 -8.03 3.21 -4.04
C VAL A 91 -8.42 3.68 -2.63
N PRO A 92 -9.72 3.84 -2.33
CA PRO A 92 -10.18 4.08 -0.98
C PRO A 92 -9.79 2.94 -0.04
N ARG A 93 -9.52 3.25 1.23
CA ARG A 93 -9.05 2.25 2.20
C ARG A 93 -10.10 1.18 2.51
N HIS A 94 -11.39 1.48 2.41
CA HIS A 94 -12.46 0.49 2.58
C HIS A 94 -12.48 -0.59 1.48
N ASP A 95 -11.88 -0.30 0.32
CA ASP A 95 -11.70 -1.26 -0.78
C ASP A 95 -10.41 -2.12 -0.59
N LEU A 96 -9.71 -1.95 0.55
CA LEU A 96 -8.54 -2.73 0.94
C LEU A 96 -8.81 -3.53 2.20
N PHE A 97 -8.14 -4.68 2.31
CA PHE A 97 -8.07 -5.44 3.55
C PHE A 97 -6.63 -5.87 3.82
N TYR A 98 -6.23 -5.87 5.09
CA TYR A 98 -4.91 -6.33 5.50
C TYR A 98 -4.98 -7.81 5.84
N HIS A 99 -4.18 -8.63 5.17
CA HIS A 99 -4.15 -10.07 5.37
C HIS A 99 -2.73 -10.62 5.23
N SER A 100 -2.30 -11.41 6.21
CA SER A 100 -1.00 -12.10 6.21
C SER A 100 0.20 -11.17 5.95
N GLY A 101 0.21 -9.98 6.58
CA GLY A 101 1.32 -9.04 6.45
C GLY A 101 1.21 -8.05 5.27
N HIS A 102 0.22 -8.22 4.40
CA HIS A 102 0.10 -7.46 3.14
C HIS A 102 -1.30 -6.87 2.96
N TYR A 103 -1.39 -5.74 2.25
CA TYR A 103 -2.67 -5.19 1.81
C TYR A 103 -3.13 -5.87 0.52
N GLN A 104 -4.41 -6.21 0.47
CA GLN A 104 -5.07 -6.82 -0.68
C GLN A 104 -6.31 -6.00 -1.04
N LEU A 105 -6.69 -6.02 -2.31
CA LEU A 105 -7.91 -5.39 -2.81
C LEU A 105 -9.12 -6.27 -2.47
N ASN A 106 -10.08 -5.71 -1.72
CA ASN A 106 -11.39 -6.31 -1.48
C ASN A 106 -12.33 -6.07 -2.69
N GLY A 107 -12.16 -4.93 -3.36
CA GLY A 107 -12.97 -4.52 -4.48
C GLY A 107 -12.37 -3.33 -5.22
N THR A 108 -13.04 -2.92 -6.29
CA THR A 108 -12.63 -1.81 -7.16
C THR A 108 -13.82 -0.92 -7.52
N LYS A 109 -14.84 -0.88 -6.65
CA LYS A 109 -16.13 -0.24 -6.97
C LYS A 109 -16.07 1.27 -6.88
N ASN A 110 -15.21 1.80 -6.01
CA ASN A 110 -15.16 3.22 -5.66
C ASN A 110 -13.81 3.86 -6.01
N VAL A 111 -13.06 3.30 -6.97
CA VAL A 111 -11.75 3.85 -7.35
C VAL A 111 -11.92 5.15 -8.14
N GLN A 112 -10.97 6.07 -8.05
CA GLN A 112 -11.05 7.37 -8.71
C GLN A 112 -9.84 7.64 -9.58
N LYS A 113 -10.05 7.93 -10.87
CA LYS A 113 -8.95 8.26 -11.78
C LYS A 113 -8.32 9.59 -11.36
N VAL A 114 -7.02 9.56 -11.08
CA VAL A 114 -6.25 10.74 -10.62
C VAL A 114 -5.28 11.23 -11.68
N ALA A 115 -4.79 10.34 -12.54
CA ALA A 115 -3.85 10.71 -13.60
C ALA A 115 -3.88 9.73 -14.78
N GLN A 116 -3.28 10.16 -15.87
CA GLN A 116 -3.05 9.34 -17.06
C GLN A 116 -1.76 9.79 -17.75
N GLY A 117 -1.15 8.90 -18.52
CA GLY A 117 0.00 9.24 -19.35
C GLY A 117 0.28 8.21 -20.43
N THR A 118 1.34 8.47 -21.19
CA THR A 118 1.75 7.67 -22.34
C THR A 118 2.85 6.69 -21.94
N ILE A 119 2.73 5.45 -22.42
CA ILE A 119 3.80 4.45 -22.34
C ILE A 119 4.75 4.68 -23.52
N GLN A 120 6.03 4.82 -23.23
CA GLN A 120 7.07 5.00 -24.24
C GLN A 120 7.26 3.72 -25.07
N PRO A 121 7.89 3.78 -26.26
CA PRO A 121 8.15 2.58 -27.07
C PRO A 121 8.94 1.47 -26.36
N ASN A 122 9.74 1.81 -25.34
CA ASN A 122 10.47 0.85 -24.51
C ASN A 122 9.65 0.29 -23.32
N GLY A 123 8.36 0.62 -23.22
CA GLY A 123 7.45 0.19 -22.16
C GLY A 123 7.56 0.99 -20.85
N THR A 124 8.48 1.95 -20.74
CA THR A 124 8.60 2.80 -19.56
C THR A 124 7.57 3.93 -19.56
N TRP A 125 7.25 4.46 -18.38
CA TRP A 125 6.29 5.56 -18.26
C TRP A 125 6.51 6.35 -16.98
N SER A 126 6.02 7.60 -16.97
CA SER A 126 6.11 8.53 -15.86
C SER A 126 4.92 9.50 -15.90
N VAL A 127 4.20 9.61 -14.79
CA VAL A 127 2.98 10.44 -14.67
C VAL A 127 3.02 11.20 -13.36
N ARG A 128 2.62 12.47 -13.39
CA ARG A 128 2.51 13.32 -12.19
C ARG A 128 1.06 13.68 -11.92
N TRP A 129 0.65 13.56 -10.66
CA TRP A 129 -0.65 14.00 -10.17
C TRP A 129 -0.46 15.13 -9.16
N ASN A 130 -0.88 16.35 -9.52
CA ASN A 130 -0.89 17.47 -8.60
C ASN A 130 -2.23 17.48 -7.83
N TYR A 131 -2.18 17.09 -6.56
CA TYR A 131 -3.35 17.05 -5.68
C TYR A 131 -3.59 18.39 -4.96
N LYS A 132 -2.88 19.45 -5.36
CA LYS A 132 -3.02 20.83 -4.87
C LYS A 132 -2.90 20.88 -3.34
N SER A 133 -3.83 21.55 -2.68
CA SER A 133 -3.89 21.67 -1.22
C SER A 133 -4.72 20.55 -0.57
N PHE A 134 -5.06 19.48 -1.28
CA PHE A 134 -5.81 18.38 -0.68
C PHE A 134 -4.89 17.64 0.32
N PRO A 135 -5.31 17.50 1.59
CA PRO A 135 -4.48 16.89 2.61
C PRO A 135 -4.44 15.38 2.40
N LEU A 136 -3.46 14.92 1.64
CA LEU A 136 -3.11 13.49 1.59
C LEU A 136 -2.41 13.12 2.90
N SER A 137 -2.84 12.01 3.51
CA SER A 137 -2.25 11.51 4.75
C SER A 137 -0.76 11.20 4.54
N ASP A 138 0.08 11.81 5.36
CA ASP A 138 1.53 11.54 5.48
C ASP A 138 1.81 10.34 6.38
N LYS A 139 0.87 9.98 7.25
CA LYS A 139 0.99 8.90 8.24
C LYS A 139 0.62 7.53 7.71
N GLU A 140 -0.20 7.47 6.67
CA GLU A 140 -0.71 6.21 6.13
C GLU A 140 -0.40 6.06 4.66
N PRO A 141 -0.01 4.86 4.21
CA PRO A 141 0.22 4.62 2.80
C PRO A 141 -1.10 4.78 2.03
N LEU A 142 -1.02 5.53 0.93
CA LEU A 142 -2.06 5.59 -0.07
C LEU A 142 -1.85 4.48 -1.09
N PHE A 143 -2.93 3.95 -1.65
CA PHE A 143 -2.89 2.86 -2.62
C PHE A 143 -3.45 3.30 -3.94
N PHE A 144 -2.82 2.82 -5.01
CA PHE A 144 -3.18 3.16 -6.38
C PHE A 144 -3.16 1.94 -7.27
N ILE A 145 -4.21 1.81 -8.09
CA ILE A 145 -4.24 0.87 -9.19
C ILE A 145 -3.71 1.55 -10.44
N ILE A 146 -2.81 0.86 -11.12
CA ILE A 146 -2.29 1.22 -12.42
C ILE A 146 -2.96 0.29 -13.42
N ARG A 147 -3.50 0.84 -14.51
CA ARG A 147 -4.14 0.08 -15.60
C ARG A 147 -3.59 0.56 -16.94
N THR A 148 -3.27 -0.36 -17.83
CA THR A 148 -2.97 -0.01 -19.23
C THR A 148 -4.18 -0.19 -20.13
N ASN A 149 -4.14 0.41 -21.32
CA ASN A 149 -5.16 0.21 -22.36
C ASN A 149 -5.20 -1.25 -22.88
N GLU A 150 -4.16 -2.04 -22.64
CA GLU A 150 -4.08 -3.48 -22.98
C GLU A 150 -4.53 -4.39 -21.82
N GLY A 151 -5.05 -3.82 -20.73
CA GLY A 151 -5.56 -4.59 -19.60
C GLY A 151 -4.49 -5.16 -18.67
N GLN A 152 -3.25 -4.65 -18.73
CA GLN A 152 -2.25 -4.92 -17.69
C GLN A 152 -2.57 -4.08 -16.45
N PHE A 153 -2.44 -4.68 -15.26
CA PHE A 153 -2.71 -4.03 -13.99
C PHE A 153 -1.50 -4.07 -13.08
N GLY A 154 -1.42 -3.13 -12.14
CA GLY A 154 -0.52 -3.19 -10.99
C GLY A 154 -1.09 -2.45 -9.80
N LEU A 155 -0.55 -2.73 -8.61
CA LEU A 155 -0.89 -2.05 -7.36
C LEU A 155 0.37 -1.41 -6.81
N VAL A 156 0.32 -0.12 -6.53
CA VAL A 156 1.42 0.62 -5.90
C VAL A 156 0.92 1.31 -4.64
N ARG A 157 1.80 1.45 -3.66
CA ARG A 157 1.55 2.25 -2.47
C ARG A 157 2.54 3.40 -2.38
N THR A 158 2.15 4.49 -1.74
CA THR A 158 3.12 5.52 -1.35
C THR A 158 4.03 4.98 -0.25
N TYR A 159 5.28 5.39 -0.31
CA TYR A 159 6.22 5.21 0.80
C TYR A 159 6.15 6.45 1.68
N ALA A 160 6.07 6.25 3.00
CA ALA A 160 6.29 7.35 3.93
C ALA A 160 7.71 7.89 3.70
N GLN A 161 7.86 9.21 3.58
CA GLN A 161 9.18 9.82 3.63
C GLN A 161 9.74 9.58 5.03
N GLN A 162 10.92 8.95 5.10
CA GLN A 162 11.67 8.77 6.35
C GLN A 162 12.35 10.08 6.75
#